data_AF-A0A0H2S6B9-F1
#
_entry.id   AF-A0A0H2S6B9-F1
#
_cell.length_a   1.000
_cell.length_b   1.000
_cell.length_c   1.000
_cell.angle_alpha   90.00
_cell.angle_beta   90.00
_cell.angle_gamma   90.00
#
_symmetry.space_group_name_H-M   'P 1'
#
loop_
_entity.id
_entity.type
_entity.pdbx_description
1 polymer ?
#
loop_
_entity_poly.entity_id
_entity_poly.type
_entity_poly.pdbx_seq_one_letter_code
_entity_poly.pdbx_strand_id
1 'polypeptide(L)'
;MPYSSSTGHLAKSPPPYSPPSSSSAHLGGGEPPTYPRQTSDHIIPAPRDHGLSPIRENAPLITRNYQKSSKEGVPWGSCLASFFILVTGWLLFGIAGVLLLKQGRQLDIDNPRSNLTDEEIEQQERLRYRNGGMVWGVPNAYKHCTAYNNRTYTARLYNIPKGYDLKKSCKYTPITIYDQTFEEPAMCFTEGSWNSIHGLWHVEDIRCRPHWGPPSDRGCTGLGSGSRRVESRLWGLRNGEDWFALCETTPITLYNEYIERPTYCESRGLFQGFWGIWDLEDEACTSFAPADFEEFETVDSNAGEAEPGVLPEDSEAISSGTDLPKEDDERNPAVHA
;
A
#
# COMPACT_ATOMS: atom_id res chain seq x y z
N MET A 1 36.30 33.98 37.62
CA MET A 1 34.89 34.14 38.06
C MET A 1 34.00 34.20 36.82
N PRO A 2 32.81 33.61 36.81
CA PRO A 2 32.50 32.23 37.23
C PRO A 2 31.73 31.44 36.15
N TYR A 3 31.79 30.12 36.27
CA TYR A 3 30.94 29.15 35.61
C TYR A 3 29.46 29.37 35.99
N SER A 4 28.58 29.37 34.99
CA SER A 4 27.12 29.43 35.15
C SER A 4 26.54 28.02 35.11
N SER A 5 26.11 27.53 36.27
CA SER A 5 25.31 26.31 36.44
C SER A 5 23.89 26.50 35.88
N SER A 6 23.49 25.65 34.94
CA SER A 6 22.10 25.58 34.46
C SER A 6 21.35 24.51 35.25
N THR A 7 20.43 24.96 36.10
CA THR A 7 19.46 24.18 36.86
C THR A 7 18.46 23.46 35.95
N GLY A 8 18.26 22.17 36.21
CA GLY A 8 17.23 21.35 35.58
C GLY A 8 15.83 21.74 36.04
N HIS A 9 14.93 21.95 35.08
CA HIS A 9 13.50 22.12 35.32
C HIS A 9 12.79 20.76 35.24
N LEU A 10 12.19 20.34 36.36
CA LEU A 10 11.18 19.28 36.39
C LEU A 10 9.99 19.68 35.51
N ALA A 11 9.68 18.86 34.51
CA ALA A 11 8.46 18.97 33.74
C ALA A 11 7.25 18.56 34.60
N LYS A 12 6.29 19.48 34.76
CA LYS A 12 4.97 19.20 35.34
C LYS A 12 4.15 18.35 34.36
N SER A 13 3.52 17.31 34.88
CA SER A 13 2.56 16.46 34.17
C SER A 13 1.38 17.28 33.61
N PRO A 14 0.89 16.98 32.40
CA PRO A 14 -0.28 17.65 31.82
C PRO A 14 -1.58 17.19 32.52
N PRO A 15 -2.61 18.06 32.59
CA PRO A 15 -3.91 17.72 33.17
C PRO A 15 -4.73 16.78 32.26
N PRO A 16 -5.70 16.03 32.83
CA PRO A 16 -6.54 15.10 32.08
C PRO A 16 -7.47 15.81 31.10
N TYR A 17 -7.55 15.25 29.89
CA TYR A 17 -8.35 15.74 28.77
C TYR A 17 -9.84 15.46 29.01
N SER A 18 -10.68 16.50 28.96
CA SER A 18 -12.14 16.38 29.01
C SER A 18 -12.71 16.47 27.60
N PRO A 19 -13.57 15.53 27.14
CA PRO A 19 -14.13 15.57 25.80
C PRO A 19 -15.21 16.66 25.65
N PRO A 20 -15.32 17.31 24.48
CA PRO A 20 -16.36 18.30 24.22
C PRO A 20 -17.73 17.67 23.97
N SER A 21 -18.76 18.30 24.54
CA SER A 21 -20.18 17.98 24.36
C SER A 21 -20.62 18.18 22.90
N SER A 22 -21.14 17.12 22.26
CA SER A 22 -21.65 17.15 20.90
C SER A 22 -23.08 17.69 20.83
N SER A 23 -23.26 18.82 20.14
CA SER A 23 -24.54 19.35 19.71
C SER A 23 -25.06 18.62 18.47
N SER A 24 -26.25 18.03 18.57
CA SER A 24 -26.95 17.27 17.53
C SER A 24 -27.46 18.17 16.40
N ALA A 25 -27.09 17.85 15.14
CA ALA A 25 -27.69 18.42 13.96
C ALA A 25 -28.52 17.35 13.22
N HIS A 26 -29.80 17.64 13.01
CA HIS A 26 -30.76 16.86 12.23
C HIS A 26 -30.45 17.03 10.73
N LEU A 27 -30.22 15.93 9.99
CA LEU A 27 -30.30 15.92 8.53
C LEU A 27 -30.92 14.61 7.99
N GLY A 28 -31.75 14.79 6.98
CA GLY A 28 -32.75 13.86 6.44
C GLY A 28 -32.23 12.62 5.74
N GLY A 29 -33.13 11.64 5.65
CA GLY A 29 -32.92 10.32 5.07
C GLY A 29 -32.80 10.34 3.55
N GLY A 30 -31.69 9.77 3.07
CA GLY A 30 -31.56 9.16 1.76
C GLY A 30 -31.18 7.69 1.96
N GLU A 31 -31.80 6.79 1.20
CA GLU A 31 -31.51 5.35 1.25
C GLU A 31 -30.03 5.05 0.99
N PRO A 32 -29.39 4.16 1.77
CA PRO A 32 -28.01 3.75 1.54
C PRO A 32 -27.91 2.72 0.40
N PRO A 33 -26.82 2.73 -0.39
CA PRO A 33 -26.58 1.75 -1.43
C PRO A 33 -26.27 0.36 -0.85
N THR A 34 -26.90 -0.66 -1.41
CA THR A 34 -26.71 -2.07 -1.10
C THR A 34 -25.37 -2.56 -1.67
N TYR A 35 -24.42 -2.96 -0.83
CA TYR A 35 -23.18 -3.61 -1.27
C TYR A 35 -23.38 -5.13 -1.36
N PRO A 36 -22.92 -5.79 -2.44
CA PRO A 36 -22.98 -7.24 -2.55
C PRO A 36 -22.02 -7.91 -1.56
N ARG A 37 -22.55 -8.91 -0.85
CA ARG A 37 -21.85 -9.82 0.07
C ARG A 37 -20.88 -10.68 -0.73
N GLN A 38 -19.58 -10.45 -0.60
CA GLN A 38 -18.56 -11.31 -1.21
C GLN A 38 -18.33 -12.51 -0.29
N THR A 39 -18.88 -13.66 -0.66
CA THR A 39 -18.59 -14.94 0.00
C THR A 39 -17.21 -15.41 -0.45
N SER A 40 -16.26 -15.40 0.47
CA SER A 40 -14.90 -15.92 0.29
C SER A 40 -14.90 -17.44 0.39
N ASP A 41 -15.07 -18.11 -0.75
CA ASP A 41 -14.74 -19.53 -0.91
C ASP A 41 -13.82 -19.66 -2.13
N HIS A 42 -12.53 -19.36 -1.95
CA HIS A 42 -11.47 -19.83 -2.84
C HIS A 42 -10.33 -20.43 -2.01
N ILE A 43 -10.38 -21.75 -1.93
CA ILE A 43 -9.31 -22.62 -1.45
C ILE A 43 -8.15 -22.49 -2.45
N ILE A 44 -7.01 -21.95 -1.99
CA ILE A 44 -5.75 -21.90 -2.74
C ILE A 44 -5.07 -23.27 -2.58
N PRO A 45 -4.84 -24.06 -3.66
CA PRO A 45 -3.98 -25.23 -3.57
C PRO A 45 -2.50 -24.83 -3.64
N ALA A 46 -1.69 -25.52 -2.83
CA ALA A 46 -0.24 -25.35 -2.74
C ALA A 46 0.49 -25.55 -4.08
N PRO A 47 1.67 -24.92 -4.29
CA PRO A 47 2.42 -25.02 -5.53
C PRO A 47 3.09 -26.40 -5.66
N ARG A 48 2.87 -27.06 -6.80
CA ARG A 48 3.64 -28.24 -7.23
C ARG A 48 4.91 -27.80 -7.92
N ASP A 49 6.04 -28.29 -7.43
CA ASP A 49 7.31 -28.33 -8.15
C ASP A 49 7.16 -29.14 -9.44
N HIS A 50 7.35 -28.49 -10.58
CA HIS A 50 7.58 -29.18 -11.85
C HIS A 50 8.83 -28.63 -12.53
N GLY A 51 9.76 -29.56 -12.71
CA GLY A 51 11.10 -29.35 -13.24
C GLY A 51 11.17 -28.81 -14.66
N LEU A 52 12.37 -28.30 -14.91
CA LEU A 52 12.89 -27.73 -16.14
C LEU A 52 12.67 -28.63 -17.37
N SER A 53 12.28 -28.00 -18.48
CA SER A 53 12.48 -28.49 -19.84
C SER A 53 12.57 -27.30 -20.82
N PRO A 54 13.31 -27.42 -21.94
CA PRO A 54 13.93 -26.29 -22.63
C PRO A 54 12.99 -25.59 -23.62
N ILE A 55 13.08 -24.26 -23.67
CA ILE A 55 12.30 -23.41 -24.57
C ILE A 55 12.93 -23.43 -25.97
N ARG A 56 12.12 -23.87 -26.92
CA ARG A 56 12.31 -23.81 -28.38
C ARG A 56 11.93 -22.41 -28.86
N GLU A 57 12.87 -21.74 -29.52
CA GLU A 57 12.67 -20.47 -30.24
C GLU A 57 11.58 -20.61 -31.32
N ASN A 58 10.62 -19.68 -31.33
CA ASN A 58 9.79 -19.37 -32.49
C ASN A 58 9.48 -17.86 -32.47
N ALA A 59 10.25 -17.11 -33.26
CA ALA A 59 9.98 -15.71 -33.55
C ALA A 59 8.97 -15.58 -34.72
N PRO A 60 8.07 -14.58 -34.70
CA PRO A 60 7.14 -14.32 -35.79
C PRO A 60 7.82 -13.57 -36.96
N LEU A 61 7.58 -14.08 -38.17
CA LEU A 61 8.06 -13.53 -39.44
C LEU A 61 7.35 -12.21 -39.78
N ILE A 62 8.13 -11.13 -39.89
CA ILE A 62 7.74 -9.85 -40.47
C ILE A 62 7.69 -10.00 -42.00
N THR A 63 6.51 -9.91 -42.59
CA THR A 63 6.33 -9.85 -44.05
C THR A 63 6.77 -8.49 -44.57
N ARG A 64 7.92 -8.45 -45.26
CA ARG A 64 8.38 -7.30 -46.06
C ARG A 64 7.67 -7.32 -47.41
N ASN A 65 6.92 -6.25 -47.71
CA ASN A 65 6.40 -5.99 -49.06
C ASN A 65 7.56 -5.77 -50.03
N TYR A 66 7.71 -6.69 -50.98
CA TYR A 66 8.70 -6.65 -52.06
C TYR A 66 8.08 -5.92 -53.27
N GLN A 67 8.51 -4.68 -53.52
CA GLN A 67 8.14 -3.97 -54.75
C GLN A 67 8.90 -4.57 -55.95
N LYS A 68 8.13 -5.00 -56.94
CA LYS A 68 8.55 -5.56 -58.22
C LYS A 68 8.99 -4.41 -59.15
N SER A 69 10.30 -4.23 -59.31
CA SER A 69 10.88 -3.31 -60.30
C SER A 69 10.92 -3.96 -61.69
N SER A 70 10.28 -3.29 -62.65
CA SER A 70 10.29 -3.58 -64.09
C SER A 70 11.72 -3.51 -64.67
N LYS A 71 12.07 -4.46 -65.53
CA LYS A 71 13.30 -4.48 -66.33
C LYS A 71 12.96 -4.15 -67.77
N GLU A 72 13.39 -2.99 -68.25
CA GLU A 72 13.46 -2.67 -69.67
C GLU A 72 14.88 -2.99 -70.17
N GLY A 73 14.95 -3.69 -71.32
CA GLY A 73 16.20 -4.16 -71.92
C GLY A 73 16.90 -3.09 -72.75
N VAL A 74 18.23 -2.98 -72.60
CA VAL A 74 19.10 -2.09 -73.39
C VAL A 74 19.97 -2.93 -74.35
N PRO A 75 20.17 -2.52 -75.62
CA PRO A 75 20.79 -3.36 -76.66
C PRO A 75 22.32 -3.44 -76.57
N TRP A 76 22.82 -4.64 -76.83
CA TRP A 76 24.23 -5.05 -76.73
C TRP A 76 25.03 -4.68 -77.99
N GLY A 77 25.41 -3.42 -78.13
CA GLY A 77 26.07 -2.95 -79.36
C GLY A 77 27.19 -1.92 -79.18
N SER A 78 28.00 -1.96 -78.10
CA SER A 78 29.20 -1.10 -77.96
C SER A 78 30.19 -1.56 -76.86
N CYS A 79 30.49 -2.87 -76.75
CA CYS A 79 31.25 -3.41 -75.61
C CYS A 79 32.78 -3.45 -75.74
N LEU A 80 33.41 -3.12 -76.88
CA LEU A 80 34.86 -3.36 -77.02
C LEU A 80 35.76 -2.13 -76.87
N ALA A 81 35.23 -0.90 -76.96
CA ALA A 81 36.02 0.32 -76.75
C ALA A 81 36.03 0.81 -75.28
N SER A 82 35.01 0.48 -74.50
CA SER A 82 34.86 0.96 -73.11
C SER A 82 35.60 0.11 -72.06
N PHE A 83 36.00 -1.12 -72.41
CA PHE A 83 36.73 -2.01 -71.49
C PHE A 83 38.17 -1.53 -71.23
N PHE A 84 38.83 -0.89 -72.20
CA PHE A 84 40.21 -0.39 -72.03
C PHE A 84 40.31 0.86 -71.16
N ILE A 85 39.29 1.73 -71.14
CA ILE A 85 39.24 2.92 -70.28
C ILE A 85 38.92 2.52 -68.83
N LEU A 86 38.10 1.48 -68.62
CA LEU A 86 37.83 0.97 -67.27
C LEU A 86 39.05 0.26 -66.68
N VAL A 87 39.70 -0.66 -67.40
CA VAL A 87 40.82 -1.43 -66.80
C VAL A 87 42.04 -0.54 -66.46
N THR A 88 42.33 0.49 -67.27
CA THR A 88 43.44 1.43 -66.99
C THR A 88 43.08 2.47 -65.93
N GLY A 89 41.82 2.92 -65.87
CA GLY A 89 41.31 3.80 -64.81
C GLY A 89 41.33 3.15 -63.42
N TRP A 90 40.97 1.86 -63.33
CA TRP A 90 41.01 1.11 -62.06
C TRP A 90 42.44 0.88 -61.54
N LEU A 91 43.44 0.78 -62.41
CA LEU A 91 44.85 0.60 -62.01
C LEU A 91 45.47 1.89 -61.46
N LEU A 92 45.15 3.06 -62.04
CA LEU A 92 45.63 4.35 -61.54
C LEU A 92 44.87 4.82 -60.27
N PHE A 93 43.56 4.60 -60.19
CA PHE A 93 42.80 4.88 -58.96
C PHE A 93 43.09 3.89 -57.82
N GLY A 94 43.42 2.62 -58.14
CA GLY A 94 43.81 1.62 -57.14
C GLY A 94 45.12 1.98 -56.43
N ILE A 95 46.13 2.47 -57.16
CA ILE A 95 47.43 2.83 -56.57
C ILE A 95 47.33 4.13 -55.74
N ALA A 96 46.55 5.12 -56.19
CA ALA A 96 46.28 6.33 -55.41
C ALA A 96 45.42 6.05 -54.16
N GLY A 97 44.46 5.11 -54.25
CA GLY A 97 43.64 4.66 -53.12
C GLY A 97 44.45 3.93 -52.05
N VAL A 98 45.40 3.07 -52.44
CA VAL A 98 46.27 2.36 -51.48
C VAL A 98 47.25 3.32 -50.79
N LEU A 99 47.70 4.39 -51.44
CA LEU A 99 48.56 5.40 -50.82
C LEU A 99 47.78 6.35 -49.88
N LEU A 100 46.52 6.66 -50.16
CA LEU A 100 45.66 7.44 -49.25
C LEU A 100 45.13 6.61 -48.06
N LEU A 101 44.99 5.29 -48.21
CA LEU A 101 44.63 4.40 -47.09
C LEU A 101 45.78 4.15 -46.10
N LYS A 102 47.04 4.42 -46.47
CA LYS A 102 48.20 4.25 -45.59
C LYS A 102 48.47 5.44 -44.66
N GLN A 103 47.74 6.54 -44.84
CA GLN A 103 47.74 7.72 -43.97
C GLN A 103 46.45 7.85 -43.14
N GLY A 104 45.70 6.76 -43.00
CA GLY A 104 44.76 6.57 -41.90
C GLY A 104 45.54 6.44 -40.59
N ARG A 105 46.15 7.55 -40.18
CA ARG A 105 46.71 7.73 -38.84
C ARG A 105 45.52 7.52 -37.92
N GLN A 106 45.58 6.41 -37.19
CA GLN A 106 44.73 6.05 -36.07
C GLN A 106 44.63 7.28 -35.15
N LEU A 107 43.67 8.16 -35.40
CA LEU A 107 43.13 9.02 -34.37
C LEU A 107 42.26 8.05 -33.57
N ASP A 108 42.92 7.30 -32.69
CA ASP A 108 42.29 6.89 -31.45
C ASP A 108 41.88 8.20 -30.79
N ILE A 109 40.69 8.68 -31.17
CA ILE A 109 39.94 9.60 -30.34
C ILE A 109 39.67 8.73 -29.13
N ASP A 110 40.56 8.85 -28.14
CA ASP A 110 40.30 8.44 -26.76
C ASP A 110 39.00 9.13 -26.39
N ASN A 111 37.89 8.44 -26.65
CA ASN A 111 36.57 8.92 -26.34
C ASN A 111 36.50 8.82 -24.82
N PRO A 112 36.53 9.94 -24.08
CA PRO A 112 36.54 9.90 -22.61
C PRO A 112 35.33 9.15 -22.04
N ARG A 113 34.32 8.89 -22.87
CA ARG A 113 33.15 8.07 -22.56
C ARG A 113 33.43 6.57 -22.37
N SER A 114 34.56 6.02 -22.82
CA SER A 114 34.82 4.58 -22.70
C SER A 114 35.22 4.12 -21.30
N ASN A 115 35.56 5.05 -20.40
CA ASN A 115 36.00 4.75 -19.04
C ASN A 115 34.98 5.17 -17.97
N LEU A 116 33.81 5.68 -18.35
CA LEU A 116 32.75 5.97 -17.38
C LEU A 116 32.07 4.67 -16.95
N THR A 117 31.89 4.53 -15.65
CA THR A 117 31.08 3.47 -15.06
C THR A 117 29.60 3.66 -15.43
N ASP A 118 28.83 2.57 -15.42
CA ASP A 118 27.39 2.62 -15.71
C ASP A 118 26.64 3.55 -14.74
N GLU A 119 27.10 3.63 -13.49
CA GLU A 119 26.55 4.53 -12.47
C GLU A 119 26.77 6.01 -12.83
N GLU A 120 27.97 6.38 -13.29
CA GLU A 120 28.26 7.75 -13.72
C GLU A 120 27.44 8.15 -14.95
N ILE A 121 27.23 7.20 -15.87
CA ILE A 121 26.38 7.41 -17.04
C ILE A 121 24.93 7.66 -16.61
N GLU A 122 24.40 6.88 -15.68
CA GLU A 122 23.05 7.08 -15.15
C GLU A 122 22.93 8.39 -14.38
N GLN A 123 23.91 8.75 -13.56
CA GLN A 123 23.92 10.03 -12.84
C GLN A 123 23.97 11.23 -13.80
N GLN A 124 24.83 11.17 -14.82
CA GLN A 124 24.91 12.22 -15.84
C GLN A 124 23.60 12.32 -16.62
N GLU A 125 22.96 11.19 -16.92
CA GLU A 125 21.63 11.17 -17.53
C GLU A 125 20.60 11.82 -16.61
N ARG A 126 20.51 11.40 -15.33
CA ARG A 126 19.58 11.99 -14.34
C ARG A 126 19.75 13.49 -14.23
N LEU A 127 20.99 14.00 -14.15
CA LEU A 127 21.27 15.43 -14.11
C LEU A 127 20.81 16.16 -15.38
N ARG A 128 20.99 15.55 -16.55
CA ARG A 128 20.48 16.09 -17.81
C ARG A 128 18.96 16.24 -17.79
N TYR A 129 18.23 15.24 -17.27
CA TYR A 129 16.77 15.34 -17.12
C TYR A 129 16.39 16.40 -16.08
N ARG A 130 17.02 16.43 -14.90
CA ARG A 130 16.74 17.45 -13.86
C ARG A 130 16.94 18.88 -14.35
N ASN A 131 17.97 19.10 -15.16
CA ASN A 131 18.29 20.41 -15.71
C ASN A 131 17.51 20.75 -17.00
N GLY A 132 16.58 19.88 -17.43
CA GLY A 132 15.79 20.05 -18.65
C GLY A 132 14.71 21.13 -18.59
N GLY A 133 14.53 21.82 -17.45
CA GLY A 133 13.50 22.85 -17.27
C GLY A 133 12.08 22.31 -17.10
N MET A 134 11.94 21.00 -16.85
CA MET A 134 10.67 20.37 -16.55
C MET A 134 10.22 20.73 -15.13
N VAL A 135 8.92 20.93 -14.96
CA VAL A 135 8.34 21.30 -13.68
C VAL A 135 7.07 20.52 -13.43
N TRP A 136 6.90 20.06 -12.19
CA TRP A 136 5.64 19.50 -11.74
C TRP A 136 4.60 20.61 -11.56
N GLY A 137 3.35 20.31 -11.92
CA GLY A 137 2.21 21.13 -11.53
C GLY A 137 1.96 21.09 -10.04
N VAL A 138 0.87 21.75 -9.63
CA VAL A 138 0.41 21.71 -8.23
C VAL A 138 0.05 20.27 -7.86
N PRO A 139 0.65 19.70 -6.79
CA PRO A 139 0.29 18.38 -6.30
C PRO A 139 -1.19 18.33 -5.90
N ASN A 140 -1.92 17.35 -6.44
CA ASN A 140 -3.31 17.10 -6.14
C ASN A 140 -3.42 15.88 -5.21
N ALA A 141 -3.99 16.08 -4.03
CA ALA A 141 -4.24 15.01 -3.08
C ALA A 141 -5.47 14.21 -3.49
N TYR A 142 -5.39 12.89 -3.45
CA TYR A 142 -6.57 12.05 -3.59
C TYR A 142 -7.54 12.34 -2.44
N LYS A 143 -8.84 12.29 -2.73
CA LYS A 143 -9.88 12.64 -1.75
C LYS A 143 -9.83 11.76 -0.50
N HIS A 144 -9.46 10.50 -0.68
CA HIS A 144 -9.46 9.46 0.33
C HIS A 144 -8.03 9.05 0.69
N CYS A 145 -7.85 8.61 1.93
CA CYS A 145 -6.60 8.02 2.40
C CYS A 145 -6.42 6.63 1.81
N THR A 146 -5.17 6.25 1.56
CA THR A 146 -4.84 4.93 1.01
C THR A 146 -4.39 3.95 2.07
N ALA A 147 -3.81 4.44 3.17
CA ALA A 147 -3.42 3.67 4.34
C ALA A 147 -3.30 4.58 5.56
N TYR A 148 -3.07 4.00 6.74
CA TYR A 148 -2.76 4.77 7.95
C TYR A 148 -1.60 5.72 7.72
N ASN A 149 -1.80 6.97 8.12
CA ASN A 149 -0.87 8.08 7.93
C ASN A 149 -0.49 8.34 6.46
N ASN A 150 -1.17 7.78 5.46
CA ASN A 150 -0.72 7.86 4.06
C ASN A 150 -1.84 8.32 3.12
N ARG A 151 -1.51 9.28 2.28
CA ARG A 151 -2.37 9.73 1.17
C ARG A 151 -1.58 9.77 -0.13
N THR A 152 -2.25 9.34 -1.19
CA THR A 152 -1.74 9.46 -2.54
C THR A 152 -1.87 10.88 -3.08
N TYR A 153 -0.78 11.38 -3.66
CA TYR A 153 -0.72 12.65 -4.39
C TYR A 153 -0.38 12.37 -5.85
N THR A 154 -0.94 13.17 -6.76
CA THR A 154 -0.57 13.15 -8.17
C THR A 154 -0.26 14.55 -8.68
N ALA A 155 0.58 14.63 -9.71
CA ALA A 155 0.93 15.89 -10.35
C ALA A 155 1.29 15.62 -11.80
N ARG A 156 0.87 16.53 -12.67
CA ARG A 156 1.23 16.51 -14.08
C ARG A 156 2.62 17.12 -14.29
N LEU A 157 3.44 16.50 -15.14
CA LEU A 157 4.71 17.07 -15.57
C LEU A 157 4.51 18.00 -16.78
N TYR A 158 5.12 19.18 -16.73
CA TYR A 158 5.08 20.18 -17.80
C TYR A 158 6.47 20.43 -18.40
N ASN A 159 6.48 21.08 -19.56
CA ASN A 159 7.69 21.56 -20.26
C ASN A 159 8.69 20.46 -20.63
N ILE A 160 8.21 19.26 -20.96
CA ILE A 160 9.07 18.16 -21.40
C ILE A 160 9.71 18.52 -22.75
N PRO A 161 11.04 18.64 -22.84
CA PRO A 161 11.69 19.02 -24.08
C PRO A 161 11.48 17.97 -25.17
N LYS A 162 11.38 18.41 -26.43
CA LYS A 162 11.21 17.50 -27.57
C LYS A 162 12.38 16.51 -27.64
N GLY A 163 12.06 15.22 -27.76
CA GLY A 163 13.04 14.13 -27.85
C GLY A 163 13.51 13.57 -26.51
N TYR A 164 13.03 14.10 -25.38
CA TYR A 164 13.21 13.46 -24.07
C TYR A 164 12.25 12.28 -23.93
N ASP A 165 12.69 11.23 -23.26
CA ASP A 165 11.83 10.09 -22.93
C ASP A 165 10.86 10.48 -21.80
N LEU A 166 9.56 10.20 -21.99
CA LEU A 166 8.52 10.60 -21.04
C LEU A 166 8.67 9.90 -19.68
N LYS A 167 9.04 8.62 -19.67
CA LYS A 167 9.18 7.84 -18.44
C LYS A 167 10.39 8.30 -17.65
N LYS A 168 11.53 8.51 -18.31
CA LYS A 168 12.74 9.06 -17.67
C LYS A 168 12.53 10.49 -17.17
N SER A 169 11.79 11.32 -17.94
CA SER A 169 11.40 12.67 -17.53
C SER A 169 10.58 12.66 -16.24
N CYS A 170 9.60 11.77 -16.15
CA CYS A 170 8.82 11.59 -14.93
C CYS A 170 9.64 11.04 -13.77
N LYS A 171 10.45 10.00 -14.00
CA LYS A 171 11.25 9.36 -12.95
C LYS A 171 12.28 10.31 -12.35
N TYR A 172 12.99 11.09 -13.17
CA TYR A 172 14.16 11.85 -12.71
C TYR A 172 13.88 13.28 -12.24
N THR A 173 12.66 13.78 -12.43
CA THR A 173 12.28 15.13 -12.00
C THR A 173 11.80 15.09 -10.53
N PRO A 174 12.52 15.70 -9.57
CA PRO A 174 12.11 15.72 -8.18
C PRO A 174 10.91 16.65 -7.94
N ILE A 175 10.16 16.43 -6.87
CA ILE A 175 9.06 17.29 -6.41
C ILE A 175 9.17 17.55 -4.90
N THR A 176 8.66 18.68 -4.42
CA THR A 176 8.50 18.95 -2.99
C THR A 176 7.02 19.00 -2.63
N ILE A 177 6.59 18.20 -1.66
CA ILE A 177 5.22 18.14 -1.14
C ILE A 177 5.30 18.27 0.39
N TYR A 178 4.64 19.28 0.97
CA TYR A 178 4.72 19.59 2.41
C TYR A 178 6.14 19.62 2.98
N ASP A 179 7.03 20.36 2.33
CA ASP A 179 8.46 20.51 2.70
C ASP A 179 9.30 19.22 2.64
N GLN A 180 8.72 18.10 2.16
CA GLN A 180 9.44 16.88 1.86
C GLN A 180 9.76 16.80 0.38
N THR A 181 11.04 16.66 0.04
CA THR A 181 11.49 16.43 -1.34
C THR A 181 11.51 14.95 -1.66
N PHE A 182 10.84 14.60 -2.75
CA PHE A 182 10.83 13.27 -3.33
C PHE A 182 11.70 13.27 -4.58
N GLU A 183 12.76 12.47 -4.56
CA GLU A 183 13.70 12.38 -5.68
C GLU A 183 13.08 11.74 -6.93
N GLU A 184 12.08 10.87 -6.72
CA GLU A 184 11.36 10.11 -7.74
C GLU A 184 9.90 9.86 -7.31
N PRO A 185 8.94 9.75 -8.24
CA PRO A 185 7.60 9.25 -7.95
C PRO A 185 7.59 7.74 -7.70
N ALA A 186 6.62 7.27 -6.92
CA ALA A 186 6.34 5.85 -6.74
C ALA A 186 5.88 5.19 -8.06
N MET A 187 5.15 5.95 -8.88
CA MET A 187 4.70 5.50 -10.19
C MET A 187 4.61 6.65 -11.19
N CYS A 188 4.93 6.35 -12.45
CA CYS A 188 4.69 7.23 -13.59
C CYS A 188 3.61 6.64 -14.49
N PHE A 189 2.60 7.41 -14.86
CA PHE A 189 1.53 6.96 -15.75
C PHE A 189 1.09 8.07 -16.70
N THR A 190 0.61 7.67 -17.88
CA THR A 190 0.08 8.61 -18.88
C THR A 190 -1.44 8.64 -18.80
N GLU A 191 -2.02 9.85 -18.79
CA GLU A 191 -3.46 10.04 -18.73
C GLU A 191 -3.94 11.06 -19.78
N GLY A 192 -5.15 10.83 -20.29
CA GLY A 192 -5.85 11.73 -21.22
C GLY A 192 -5.40 11.65 -22.68
N SER A 193 -6.17 12.28 -23.56
CA SER A 193 -5.97 12.24 -25.03
C SER A 193 -4.67 12.91 -25.51
N TRP A 194 -3.99 13.66 -24.65
CA TRP A 194 -2.77 14.42 -24.98
C TRP A 194 -1.48 13.76 -24.49
N ASN A 195 -1.54 12.49 -24.04
CA ASN A 195 -0.40 11.74 -23.50
C ASN A 195 0.34 12.51 -22.39
N SER A 196 -0.42 13.18 -21.49
CA SER A 196 0.20 13.87 -20.36
C SER A 196 0.74 12.84 -19.37
N ILE A 197 2.01 12.99 -18.95
CA ILE A 197 2.64 12.13 -17.95
C ILE A 197 2.38 12.72 -16.56
N HIS A 198 2.00 11.85 -15.64
CA HIS A 198 1.75 12.15 -14.23
C HIS A 198 2.65 11.29 -13.36
N GLY A 199 3.06 11.87 -12.24
CA GLY A 199 3.67 11.15 -11.13
C GLY A 199 2.65 10.85 -10.04
N LEU A 200 2.90 9.77 -9.30
CA LEU A 200 2.17 9.37 -8.11
C LEU A 200 3.13 9.28 -6.93
N TRP A 201 2.76 9.85 -5.78
CA TRP A 201 3.54 9.80 -4.54
C TRP A 201 2.67 9.34 -3.39
N HIS A 202 3.26 8.57 -2.49
CA HIS A 202 2.68 8.25 -1.19
C HIS A 202 3.28 9.19 -0.17
N VAL A 203 2.45 10.06 0.39
CA VAL A 203 2.89 11.14 1.28
C VAL A 203 2.26 10.95 2.64
N GLU A 204 3.05 11.17 3.69
CA GLU A 204 2.52 11.14 5.04
C GLU A 204 1.51 12.26 5.26
N ASP A 205 0.31 11.91 5.74
CA ASP A 205 -0.78 12.86 5.95
C ASP A 205 -1.45 12.57 7.29
N ILE A 206 -1.29 13.49 8.24
CA ILE A 206 -1.88 13.38 9.58
C ILE A 206 -3.41 13.24 9.56
N ARG A 207 -4.07 13.71 8.50
CA ARG A 207 -5.52 13.58 8.31
C ARG A 207 -5.94 12.15 7.93
N CYS A 208 -4.97 11.27 7.65
CA CYS A 208 -5.15 9.86 7.36
C CYS A 208 -4.81 8.96 8.55
N ARG A 209 -4.96 9.47 9.78
CA ARG A 209 -4.73 8.72 11.02
C ARG A 209 -6.07 8.41 11.70
N PRO A 210 -6.81 7.39 11.25
CA PRO A 210 -7.86 6.83 12.09
C PRO A 210 -7.24 6.29 13.38
N HIS A 211 -8.07 6.02 14.37
CA HIS A 211 -7.62 5.52 15.66
C HIS A 211 -8.56 4.44 16.17
N TRP A 212 -8.00 3.55 16.97
CA TRP A 212 -8.75 2.52 17.67
C TRP A 212 -9.45 3.11 18.88
N GLY A 213 -10.68 2.67 19.13
CA GLY A 213 -11.38 2.92 20.39
C GLY A 213 -10.77 2.12 21.55
N PRO A 214 -11.40 2.15 22.72
CA PRO A 214 -11.00 1.31 23.84
C PRO A 214 -11.00 -0.17 23.44
N PRO A 215 -9.90 -0.91 23.65
CA PRO A 215 -9.86 -2.33 23.35
C PRO A 215 -10.77 -3.10 24.31
N SER A 216 -11.49 -4.09 23.77
CA SER A 216 -12.33 -5.03 24.51
C SER A 216 -11.68 -6.40 24.48
N ASP A 217 -11.25 -6.89 25.63
CA ASP A 217 -10.82 -8.28 25.79
C ASP A 217 -12.04 -9.21 25.71
N ARG A 218 -11.94 -10.25 24.88
CA ARG A 218 -12.97 -11.29 24.70
C ARG A 218 -12.58 -12.62 25.35
N GLY A 219 -11.43 -12.67 26.01
CA GLY A 219 -10.89 -13.88 26.62
C GLY A 219 -10.26 -14.82 25.60
N CYS A 220 -10.07 -16.07 26.01
CA CYS A 220 -9.48 -17.10 25.16
C CYS A 220 -10.39 -17.44 23.97
N THR A 221 -9.80 -17.60 22.79
CA THR A 221 -10.52 -18.00 21.55
C THR A 221 -11.09 -19.42 21.62
N GLY A 222 -10.55 -20.26 22.51
CA GLY A 222 -11.02 -21.59 22.84
C GLY A 222 -10.21 -22.18 23.99
N LEU A 223 -10.68 -23.31 24.56
CA LEU A 223 -9.93 -24.04 25.58
C LEU A 223 -8.67 -24.67 24.96
N GLY A 224 -7.52 -24.39 25.56
CA GLY A 224 -6.22 -24.88 25.05
C GLY A 224 -5.77 -24.23 23.74
N SER A 225 -6.39 -23.11 23.31
CA SER A 225 -6.01 -22.44 22.07
C SER A 225 -4.65 -21.74 22.15
N GLY A 226 -4.21 -21.41 23.38
CA GLY A 226 -3.04 -20.56 23.58
C GLY A 226 -3.20 -19.16 23.01
N SER A 227 -4.43 -18.72 22.70
CA SER A 227 -4.69 -17.43 22.11
C SER A 227 -5.87 -16.69 22.75
N ARG A 228 -5.68 -15.40 23.03
CA ARG A 228 -6.65 -14.46 23.56
C ARG A 228 -7.09 -13.48 22.48
N ARG A 229 -8.40 -13.21 22.40
CA ARG A 229 -8.97 -12.26 21.44
C ARG A 229 -9.18 -10.90 22.07
N VAL A 230 -8.67 -9.87 21.40
CA VAL A 230 -8.96 -8.47 21.70
C VAL A 230 -9.61 -7.83 20.47
N GLU A 231 -10.60 -6.98 20.68
CA GLU A 231 -11.30 -6.28 19.61
C GLU A 231 -11.30 -4.77 19.87
N SER A 232 -11.25 -3.96 18.82
CA SER A 232 -11.45 -2.51 18.95
C SER A 232 -12.11 -1.93 17.71
N ARG A 233 -12.99 -0.95 17.93
CA ARG A 233 -13.67 -0.23 16.86
C ARG A 233 -12.73 0.80 16.24
N LEU A 234 -12.69 0.87 14.92
CA LEU A 234 -11.97 1.89 14.18
C LEU A 234 -12.80 3.18 14.08
N TRP A 235 -12.19 4.30 14.45
CA TRP A 235 -12.78 5.63 14.43
C TRP A 235 -11.96 6.60 13.58
N GLY A 236 -12.57 7.75 13.24
CA GLY A 236 -11.91 8.80 12.47
C GLY A 236 -11.93 8.60 10.95
N LEU A 237 -12.74 7.65 10.45
CA LEU A 237 -12.94 7.44 9.02
C LEU A 237 -13.79 8.56 8.42
N ARG A 238 -13.39 9.04 7.24
CA ARG A 238 -14.16 10.01 6.44
C ARG A 238 -15.06 9.27 5.47
N ASN A 239 -16.14 9.94 5.06
CA ASN A 239 -17.10 9.36 4.13
C ASN A 239 -16.41 8.96 2.80
N GLY A 240 -16.64 7.71 2.36
CA GLY A 240 -16.09 7.13 1.14
C GLY A 240 -14.63 6.68 1.24
N GLU A 241 -14.01 6.70 2.42
CA GLU A 241 -12.69 6.09 2.59
C GLU A 241 -12.75 4.56 2.49
N ASP A 242 -11.65 3.97 2.03
CA ASP A 242 -11.46 2.53 2.08
C ASP A 242 -11.17 2.12 3.52
N TRP A 243 -12.25 1.84 4.25
CA TRP A 243 -12.18 1.45 5.65
C TRP A 243 -11.35 0.18 5.85
N PHE A 244 -11.30 -0.72 4.86
CA PHE A 244 -10.59 -1.98 4.97
C PHE A 244 -9.08 -1.73 4.89
N ALA A 245 -8.62 -0.99 3.88
CA ALA A 245 -7.22 -0.59 3.78
C ALA A 245 -6.73 0.19 5.01
N LEU A 246 -7.58 1.07 5.56
CA LEU A 246 -7.28 1.79 6.79
C LEU A 246 -7.24 0.86 8.01
N CYS A 247 -8.20 -0.05 8.15
CA CYS A 247 -8.22 -1.03 9.24
C CYS A 247 -6.96 -1.91 9.25
N GLU A 248 -6.54 -2.43 8.09
CA GLU A 248 -5.37 -3.29 7.96
C GLU A 248 -4.02 -2.60 8.24
N THR A 249 -3.99 -1.27 8.17
CA THR A 249 -2.73 -0.52 8.30
C THR A 249 -2.67 0.36 9.55
N THR A 250 -3.76 0.43 10.33
CA THR A 250 -3.80 1.23 11.56
C THR A 250 -3.18 0.45 12.72
N PRO A 251 -2.05 0.91 13.27
CA PRO A 251 -1.40 0.20 14.36
C PRO A 251 -2.12 0.42 15.69
N ILE A 252 -1.88 -0.47 16.65
CA ILE A 252 -2.36 -0.35 18.03
C ILE A 252 -1.22 -0.68 19.00
N THR A 253 -1.33 -0.21 20.24
CA THR A 253 -0.52 -0.71 21.35
C THR A 253 -1.41 -1.49 22.31
N LEU A 254 -1.19 -2.80 22.43
CA LEU A 254 -1.90 -3.68 23.35
C LEU A 254 -0.89 -4.29 24.32
N TYR A 255 -1.18 -4.30 25.61
CA TYR A 255 -0.30 -4.88 26.64
C TYR A 255 1.16 -4.37 26.59
N ASN A 256 1.36 -3.09 26.24
CA ASN A 256 2.66 -2.43 26.01
C ASN A 256 3.44 -2.92 24.77
N GLU A 257 2.81 -3.67 23.88
CA GLU A 257 3.41 -4.12 22.62
C GLU A 257 2.82 -3.34 21.45
N TYR A 258 3.69 -2.87 20.56
CA TYR A 258 3.27 -2.22 19.32
C TYR A 258 2.92 -3.28 18.28
N ILE A 259 1.68 -3.25 17.82
CA ILE A 259 1.18 -4.18 16.81
C ILE A 259 0.87 -3.37 15.55
N GLU A 260 1.53 -3.72 14.45
CA GLU A 260 1.44 -2.99 13.19
C GLU A 260 0.05 -3.07 12.54
N ARG A 261 -0.64 -4.21 12.69
CA ARG A 261 -1.94 -4.47 12.07
C ARG A 261 -2.80 -5.45 12.87
N PRO A 262 -4.13 -5.40 12.75
CA PRO A 262 -5.00 -6.46 13.25
C PRO A 262 -4.75 -7.80 12.56
N THR A 263 -5.11 -8.90 13.23
CA THR A 263 -5.15 -10.23 12.62
C THR A 263 -6.15 -10.26 11.47
N TYR A 264 -7.30 -9.61 11.66
CA TYR A 264 -8.28 -9.37 10.60
C TYR A 264 -9.22 -8.21 10.92
N CYS A 265 -9.90 -7.74 9.89
CA CYS A 265 -10.83 -6.61 9.93
C CYS A 265 -12.27 -7.08 9.68
N GLU A 266 -13.21 -6.54 10.45
CA GLU A 266 -14.63 -6.90 10.36
C GLU A 266 -15.52 -5.66 10.23
N SER A 267 -16.49 -5.70 9.32
CA SER A 267 -17.58 -4.71 9.30
C SER A 267 -18.80 -5.27 10.03
N ARG A 268 -19.22 -4.61 11.10
CA ARG A 268 -20.39 -4.99 11.90
C ARG A 268 -21.66 -4.21 11.51
N GLY A 269 -21.68 -3.69 10.29
CA GLY A 269 -22.78 -2.91 9.73
C GLY A 269 -22.76 -1.43 10.11
N LEU A 270 -23.74 -0.68 9.58
CA LEU A 270 -23.76 0.79 9.60
C LEU A 270 -23.72 1.41 11.00
N PHE A 271 -24.36 0.79 11.99
CA PHE A 271 -24.45 1.34 13.35
C PHE A 271 -23.26 0.95 14.24
N GLN A 272 -22.68 -0.24 14.02
CA GLN A 272 -21.56 -0.74 14.84
C GLN A 272 -20.20 -0.39 14.26
N GLY A 273 -20.13 -0.05 12.97
CA GLY A 273 -18.91 0.39 12.30
C GLY A 273 -17.95 -0.75 11.97
N PHE A 274 -16.67 -0.41 11.95
CA PHE A 274 -15.58 -1.30 11.52
C PHE A 274 -14.69 -1.62 12.71
N TRP A 275 -14.18 -2.84 12.76
CA TRP A 275 -13.47 -3.38 13.90
C TRP A 275 -12.18 -4.06 13.45
N GLY A 276 -11.13 -3.85 14.23
CA GLY A 276 -9.90 -4.63 14.19
C GLY A 276 -10.00 -5.71 15.24
N ILE A 277 -9.54 -6.90 14.89
CA ILE A 277 -9.51 -8.06 15.77
C ILE A 277 -8.08 -8.59 15.84
N TRP A 278 -7.60 -8.80 17.05
CA TRP A 278 -6.28 -9.33 17.35
C TRP A 278 -6.44 -10.64 18.12
N ASP A 279 -5.96 -11.73 17.54
CA ASP A 279 -5.78 -13.00 18.23
C ASP A 279 -4.31 -13.07 18.66
N LEU A 280 -4.08 -12.79 19.95
CA LEU A 280 -2.76 -12.68 20.57
C LEU A 280 -2.40 -14.00 21.24
N GLU A 281 -1.12 -14.34 21.26
CA GLU A 281 -0.63 -15.50 22.01
C GLU A 281 -0.73 -15.23 23.51
N ASP A 282 -1.30 -16.18 24.26
CA ASP A 282 -1.45 -16.10 25.71
C ASP A 282 -1.35 -17.49 26.33
N GLU A 283 -0.28 -17.73 27.11
CA GLU A 283 -0.05 -19.00 27.81
C GLU A 283 -1.17 -19.33 28.81
N ALA A 284 -1.86 -18.33 29.37
CA ALA A 284 -3.02 -18.59 30.24
C ALA A 284 -4.13 -19.33 29.48
N CYS A 285 -4.24 -19.12 28.16
CA CYS A 285 -5.18 -19.81 27.28
C CYS A 285 -4.73 -21.21 26.84
N THR A 286 -3.54 -21.67 27.26
CA THR A 286 -3.07 -23.05 27.01
C THR A 286 -3.51 -24.02 28.09
N SER A 287 -3.89 -23.51 29.26
CA SER A 287 -4.36 -24.38 30.33
C SER A 287 -5.70 -24.98 29.93
N PHE A 288 -5.71 -26.29 29.69
CA PHE A 288 -6.84 -27.10 30.08
C PHE A 288 -6.90 -26.88 31.59
N ALA A 289 -7.74 -25.96 32.08
CA ALA A 289 -8.25 -26.19 33.42
C ALA A 289 -8.77 -27.64 33.33
N PRO A 290 -8.19 -28.62 34.07
CA PRO A 290 -8.97 -29.81 34.31
C PRO A 290 -10.23 -29.22 34.91
N ALA A 291 -11.34 -29.26 34.15
CA ALA A 291 -12.63 -29.19 34.78
C ALA A 291 -12.49 -30.13 35.96
N ASP A 292 -12.81 -29.64 37.15
CA ASP A 292 -12.86 -30.43 38.35
C ASP A 292 -13.71 -31.68 38.03
N PHE A 293 -13.06 -32.69 37.47
CA PHE A 293 -13.29 -34.07 37.77
C PHE A 293 -12.81 -34.11 39.23
N GLU A 294 -13.67 -33.58 40.12
CA GLU A 294 -14.07 -34.40 41.25
C GLU A 294 -14.31 -35.77 40.63
N GLU A 295 -13.27 -36.59 40.75
CA GLU A 295 -13.36 -38.01 40.84
C GLU A 295 -14.68 -38.26 41.59
N PHE A 296 -15.72 -38.60 40.83
CA PHE A 296 -16.88 -39.27 41.35
C PHE A 296 -16.27 -40.54 41.93
N GLU A 297 -15.82 -40.46 43.20
CA GLU A 297 -15.56 -41.62 44.01
C GLU A 297 -16.83 -42.44 43.82
N THR A 298 -16.67 -43.58 43.16
CA THR A 298 -17.70 -44.60 43.10
C THR A 298 -18.00 -44.94 44.56
N VAL A 299 -19.03 -44.31 45.11
CA VAL A 299 -19.60 -44.67 46.40
C VAL A 299 -20.05 -46.11 46.22
N ASP A 300 -19.25 -47.02 46.78
CA ASP A 300 -19.57 -48.43 46.89
C ASP A 300 -20.97 -48.53 47.51
N SER A 301 -21.90 -49.00 46.68
CA SER A 301 -23.24 -49.38 47.07
C SER A 301 -23.19 -50.58 48.02
N ASN A 302 -22.92 -50.32 49.30
CA ASN A 302 -23.36 -51.19 50.37
C ASN A 302 -24.79 -50.82 50.75
N ALA A 303 -25.69 -51.68 50.28
CA ALA A 303 -27.09 -51.70 50.62
C ALA A 303 -27.27 -51.80 52.15
N GLY A 304 -27.76 -50.72 52.75
CA GLY A 304 -28.35 -50.70 54.08
C GLY A 304 -29.82 -50.31 53.94
N GLU A 305 -30.67 -51.15 54.52
CA GLU A 305 -32.13 -51.18 54.39
C GLU A 305 -32.86 -49.86 54.67
N ALA A 306 -34.01 -49.76 54.01
CA ALA A 306 -34.96 -48.67 54.04
C ALA A 306 -35.69 -48.53 55.39
N GLU A 307 -35.97 -47.29 55.78
CA GLU A 307 -37.08 -46.92 56.67
C GLU A 307 -37.86 -45.77 56.01
N PRO A 308 -39.20 -45.85 55.89
CA PRO A 308 -40.02 -44.83 55.26
C PRO A 308 -40.56 -43.85 56.30
N GLY A 309 -40.42 -42.53 56.07
CA GLY A 309 -41.08 -41.59 56.95
C GLY A 309 -40.93 -40.10 56.63
N VAL A 310 -42.05 -39.52 56.20
CA VAL A 310 -42.53 -38.15 56.48
C VAL A 310 -42.05 -37.02 55.56
N LEU A 311 -42.97 -36.63 54.66
CA LEU A 311 -43.05 -35.34 53.98
C LEU A 311 -43.50 -34.24 54.97
N PRO A 312 -42.96 -33.03 54.84
CA PRO A 312 -43.84 -31.84 54.66
C PRO A 312 -43.29 -30.92 53.54
N GLU A 313 -44.06 -30.46 52.55
CA GLU A 313 -44.97 -29.28 52.60
C GLU A 313 -44.31 -28.14 53.40
N ASP A 314 -43.75 -27.10 52.77
CA ASP A 314 -44.39 -25.85 52.35
C ASP A 314 -43.35 -25.04 51.54
N SER A 315 -43.52 -24.65 50.28
CA SER A 315 -44.24 -23.48 49.73
C SER A 315 -43.97 -22.14 50.41
N GLU A 316 -42.90 -21.42 50.00
CA GLU A 316 -42.92 -19.94 50.02
C GLU A 316 -42.34 -19.34 48.74
N ALA A 317 -43.23 -18.60 48.06
CA ALA A 317 -42.95 -17.78 46.90
C ALA A 317 -42.40 -16.42 47.35
N ILE A 318 -41.21 -16.04 46.88
CA ILE A 318 -40.70 -14.68 47.07
C ILE A 318 -41.08 -13.83 45.86
N SER A 319 -42.07 -12.99 46.13
CA SER A 319 -42.63 -11.92 45.31
C SER A 319 -41.66 -10.76 45.12
N SER A 320 -41.50 -10.35 43.86
CA SER A 320 -41.55 -8.96 43.35
C SER A 320 -41.19 -7.82 44.33
N GLY A 321 -40.06 -7.14 44.04
CA GLY A 321 -39.72 -5.82 44.57
C GLY A 321 -39.28 -4.88 43.44
N THR A 322 -40.21 -4.06 42.98
CA THR A 322 -40.02 -2.87 42.15
C THR A 322 -39.36 -1.76 42.95
N ASP A 323 -38.38 -1.03 42.40
CA ASP A 323 -38.15 0.38 42.71
C ASP A 323 -37.24 1.03 41.65
N LEU A 324 -37.88 1.76 40.73
CA LEU A 324 -37.23 2.72 39.82
C LEU A 324 -37.50 4.13 40.36
N PRO A 325 -36.48 4.93 40.74
CA PRO A 325 -36.68 6.31 41.11
C PRO A 325 -36.96 7.18 39.88
N LYS A 326 -37.93 8.08 40.07
CA LYS A 326 -38.51 9.03 39.11
C LYS A 326 -37.52 10.11 38.67
N GLU A 327 -37.75 10.57 37.45
CA GLU A 327 -37.29 11.81 36.84
C GLU A 327 -37.52 13.02 37.76
N ASP A 328 -36.48 13.84 37.94
CA ASP A 328 -36.63 15.25 38.29
C ASP A 328 -36.27 16.10 37.06
N ASP A 329 -37.30 16.77 36.57
CA ASP A 329 -37.38 17.65 35.42
C ASP A 329 -36.92 19.06 35.85
N GLU A 330 -35.62 19.38 35.70
CA GLU A 330 -35.10 20.72 36.01
C GLU A 330 -34.97 21.60 34.76
N ARG A 331 -36.08 22.31 34.53
CA ARG A 331 -36.26 23.50 33.71
C ARG A 331 -35.44 24.69 34.24
N ASN A 332 -34.56 25.30 33.42
CA ASN A 332 -34.35 26.77 33.46
C ASN A 332 -33.54 27.33 32.26
N PRO A 333 -33.49 28.66 32.01
CA PRO A 333 -33.97 29.23 30.77
C PRO A 333 -32.88 30.02 30.01
N ALA A 334 -33.32 30.56 28.87
CA ALA A 334 -32.63 31.53 28.03
C ALA A 334 -31.81 32.59 28.76
N VAL A 335 -30.62 32.90 28.20
CA VAL A 335 -29.94 34.18 28.39
C VAL A 335 -29.53 34.72 27.03
N HIS A 336 -30.04 35.93 26.74
CA HIS A 336 -29.63 36.84 25.70
C HIS A 336 -28.20 37.36 25.90
N ALA A 337 -27.42 37.45 24.81
CA ALA A 337 -26.53 38.58 24.49
C ALA A 337 -26.10 38.48 23.03
#